data_AF-A0A970BHX6-F1
#
_entry.id   AF-A0A970BHX6-F1
#
_cell.length_a   1.000
_cell.length_b   1.000
_cell.length_c   1.000
_cell.angle_alpha   90.00
_cell.angle_beta   90.00
_cell.angle_gamma   90.00
#
_symmetry.space_group_name_H-M   'P 1'
#
loop_
_entity.id
_entity.type
_entity.pdbx_description
1 polymer ?
#
loop_
_entity_poly.entity_id
_entity_poly.type
_entity_poly.pdbx_seq_one_letter_code
_entity_poly.pdbx_strand_id
1 'polypeptide(L)'
;MQQKRKIINDPVFGFITIPNEFIYKLIQHPYLQRLNRIRQLGLAAFVYPGAQHTRFLHSLGAMYLMDEALQQLRLKNNIITEDEYIGALSCILLHDTGHGPFSHVLEHTLVTKVQHETISLLLMERLNKEWPNQFEICLSIFKDEYPKHFLHQLVS
;
A
#
# COMPACT_ATOMS: atom_id res chain seq x y z
N MET A 1 -10.85 4.98 26.23
CA MET A 1 -10.21 3.64 26.20
C MET A 1 -9.04 3.72 25.24
N GLN A 2 -7.83 3.33 25.66
CA GLN A 2 -6.66 3.30 24.78
C GLN A 2 -6.91 2.25 23.70
N GLN A 3 -6.94 2.64 22.42
CA GLN A 3 -7.10 1.68 21.31
C GLN A 3 -5.96 0.67 21.37
N LYS A 4 -6.29 -0.63 21.28
CA LYS A 4 -5.29 -1.71 21.24
C LYS A 4 -4.52 -1.59 19.94
N ARG A 5 -3.33 -0.99 19.99
CA ARG A 5 -2.39 -0.99 18.87
C ARG A 5 -2.10 -2.44 18.47
N LYS A 6 -2.36 -2.76 17.20
CA LYS A 6 -2.03 -4.06 16.61
C LYS A 6 -0.58 -4.00 16.14
N ILE A 7 0.16 -5.08 16.38
CA ILE A 7 1.55 -5.20 15.97
C ILE A 7 1.66 -6.42 15.06
N ILE A 8 2.36 -6.25 13.95
CA ILE A 8 2.73 -7.34 13.03
C ILE A 8 4.25 -7.51 13.10
N ASN A 9 4.70 -8.76 13.20
CA ASN A 9 6.12 -9.09 13.13
C ASN A 9 6.56 -9.16 11.67
N ASP A 10 7.57 -8.40 11.32
CA ASP A 10 8.23 -8.42 10.02
C ASP A 10 9.74 -8.68 10.24
N PRO A 11 10.33 -9.72 9.63
CA PRO A 11 11.76 -10.00 9.80
C PRO A 11 12.68 -8.91 9.20
N VAL A 12 12.18 -8.03 8.34
CA VAL A 12 12.99 -6.97 7.72
C VAL A 12 13.04 -5.73 8.60
N PHE A 13 11.89 -5.21 9.04
CA PHE A 13 11.80 -3.97 9.81
C PHE A 13 11.47 -4.16 11.31
N GLY A 14 11.25 -5.39 11.76
CA GLY A 14 10.93 -5.70 13.16
C GLY A 14 9.43 -5.62 13.46
N PHE A 15 9.02 -4.67 14.28
CA PHE A 15 7.62 -4.54 14.71
C PHE A 15 6.91 -3.45 13.93
N ILE A 16 5.98 -3.84 13.06
CA ILE A 16 5.11 -2.89 12.35
C ILE A 16 3.88 -2.62 13.22
N THR A 17 3.79 -1.41 13.75
CA THR A 17 2.63 -0.95 14.52
C THR A 17 1.57 -0.39 13.58
N ILE A 18 0.32 -0.86 13.71
CA ILE A 18 -0.78 -0.34 12.90
C ILE A 18 -1.36 0.91 13.60
N PRO A 19 -1.38 2.08 12.92
CA PRO A 19 -1.59 3.36 13.59
C PRO A 19 -3.02 3.60 14.06
N ASN A 20 -4.02 3.07 13.33
CA ASN A 20 -5.44 3.23 13.68
C ASN A 20 -6.31 2.08 13.13
N GLU A 21 -7.56 2.04 13.59
CA GLU A 21 -8.55 1.01 13.22
C GLU A 21 -8.92 1.02 11.73
N PHE A 22 -8.91 2.18 11.07
CA PHE A 22 -9.21 2.26 9.64
C PHE A 22 -8.12 1.59 8.80
N ILE A 23 -6.85 1.89 9.06
CA ILE A 23 -5.71 1.24 8.41
C ILE A 23 -5.71 -0.27 8.71
N TYR A 24 -6.03 -0.66 9.95
CA TYR A 24 -6.17 -2.07 10.29
C TYR A 24 -7.27 -2.78 9.48
N LYS A 25 -8.45 -2.16 9.37
CA LYS A 25 -9.56 -2.66 8.55
C LYS A 25 -9.17 -2.74 7.07
N LEU A 26 -8.43 -1.77 6.55
CA LEU A 26 -7.92 -1.77 5.19
C LEU A 26 -6.97 -2.96 4.97
N ILE A 27 -6.00 -3.19 5.86
CA ILE A 27 -5.08 -4.34 5.79
C ILE A 27 -5.86 -5.67 5.75
N GLN A 28 -6.96 -5.78 6.47
CA GLN A 28 -7.83 -6.98 6.48
C GLN A 28 -8.70 -7.12 5.24
N HIS A 29 -8.78 -6.10 4.39
CA HIS A 29 -9.63 -6.11 3.21
C HIS A 29 -9.22 -7.22 2.22
N PRO A 30 -10.18 -7.93 1.60
CA PRO A 30 -9.88 -9.01 0.65
C PRO A 30 -8.91 -8.62 -0.48
N TYR A 31 -8.94 -7.36 -0.95
CA TYR A 31 -8.03 -6.88 -1.99
C TYR A 31 -6.56 -6.89 -1.57
N LEU A 32 -6.26 -6.62 -0.30
CA LEU A 32 -4.92 -6.73 0.26
C LEU A 32 -4.63 -8.17 0.70
N GLN A 33 -5.57 -8.83 1.37
CA GLN A 33 -5.37 -10.20 1.85
C GLN A 33 -5.09 -11.20 0.71
N ARG A 34 -5.56 -10.93 -0.52
CA ARG A 34 -5.19 -11.76 -1.67
C ARG A 34 -3.70 -11.71 -2.00
N LEU A 35 -3.00 -10.61 -1.69
CA LEU A 35 -1.59 -10.43 -1.98
C LEU A 35 -0.71 -11.41 -1.19
N ASN A 36 -1.23 -12.02 -0.11
CA ASN A 36 -0.55 -13.13 0.58
C ASN A 36 -0.32 -14.37 -0.32
N ARG A 37 -1.05 -14.47 -1.43
CA ARG A 37 -0.93 -15.59 -2.40
C ARG A 37 -0.11 -15.21 -3.63
N ILE A 38 0.47 -14.01 -3.66
CA ILE A 38 1.22 -13.49 -4.80
C ILE A 38 2.64 -13.18 -4.33
N ARG A 39 3.63 -13.92 -4.86
CA ARG A 39 5.05 -13.64 -4.61
C ARG A 39 5.44 -12.29 -5.20
N GLN A 40 6.29 -11.55 -4.50
CA GLN A 40 6.85 -10.29 -4.99
C GLN A 40 7.73 -10.56 -6.22
N LEU A 41 8.67 -11.50 -6.11
CA LEU A 41 9.64 -11.83 -7.15
C LEU A 41 9.29 -13.17 -7.83
N GLY A 42 8.22 -13.18 -8.63
CA GLY A 42 7.56 -14.36 -9.20
C GLY A 42 8.46 -15.57 -9.50
N LEU A 43 9.33 -15.47 -10.51
CA LEU A 43 10.21 -16.57 -10.96
C LEU A 43 11.56 -16.63 -10.22
N ALA A 44 11.90 -15.61 -9.43
CA ALA A 44 13.20 -15.55 -8.76
C ALA A 44 13.40 -16.71 -7.77
N ALA A 45 12.31 -17.24 -7.21
CA ALA A 45 12.34 -18.39 -6.31
C ALA A 45 12.99 -19.65 -6.91
N PHE A 46 13.07 -19.77 -8.24
CA PHE A 46 13.75 -20.89 -8.92
C PHE A 46 15.27 -20.79 -8.87
N VAL A 47 15.82 -19.59 -8.69
CA VAL A 47 17.26 -19.34 -8.56
C VAL A 47 17.63 -19.08 -7.10
N TYR A 48 16.77 -18.38 -6.37
CA TYR A 48 16.93 -18.00 -4.97
C TYR A 48 15.79 -18.59 -4.14
N PRO A 49 15.95 -19.80 -3.57
CA PRO A 49 14.87 -20.48 -2.84
C PRO A 49 14.26 -19.68 -1.70
N GLY A 50 15.01 -18.73 -1.10
CA GLY A 50 14.54 -17.81 -0.06
C GLY A 50 13.64 -16.66 -0.55
N ALA A 51 13.51 -16.45 -1.85
CA ALA A 51 12.68 -15.40 -2.45
C ALA A 51 11.17 -15.75 -2.40
N GLN A 52 10.66 -16.04 -1.21
CA GLN A 52 9.28 -16.47 -0.95
C GLN A 52 8.35 -15.34 -0.49
N HIS A 53 8.89 -14.14 -0.25
CA HIS A 53 8.13 -13.01 0.26
C HIS A 53 7.01 -12.60 -0.72
N THR A 54 5.90 -12.13 -0.15
CA THR A 54 4.68 -11.84 -0.88
C THR A 54 4.52 -10.34 -1.09
N ARG A 55 3.66 -9.96 -2.04
CA ARG A 55 3.28 -8.55 -2.25
C ARG A 55 2.58 -7.95 -1.01
N PHE A 56 1.95 -8.79 -0.19
CA PHE A 56 1.37 -8.34 1.08
C PHE A 56 2.45 -7.88 2.07
N LEU A 57 3.54 -8.65 2.20
CA LEU A 57 4.67 -8.26 3.05
C LEU A 57 5.32 -6.97 2.55
N HIS A 58 5.49 -6.84 1.22
CA HIS A 58 5.95 -5.59 0.59
C HIS A 58 5.04 -4.40 0.95
N SER A 59 3.72 -4.55 0.79
CA SER A 59 2.76 -3.49 1.09
C SER A 59 2.79 -3.05 2.56
N LEU A 60 2.93 -4.00 3.50
CA LEU A 60 3.09 -3.70 4.92
C LEU A 60 4.40 -2.98 5.23
N GLY A 61 5.51 -3.45 4.65
CA GLY A 61 6.82 -2.80 4.80
C GLY A 61 6.83 -1.38 4.23
N ALA A 62 6.22 -1.17 3.07
CA ALA A 62 6.07 0.15 2.45
C ALA A 62 5.20 1.09 3.32
N MET A 63 4.11 0.58 3.90
CA MET A 63 3.31 1.34 4.87
C MET A 63 4.13 1.74 6.11
N TYR A 64 4.94 0.83 6.65
CA TYR A 64 5.82 1.12 7.77
C TYR A 64 6.81 2.24 7.44
N LEU A 65 7.49 2.16 6.28
CA LEU A 65 8.43 3.20 5.86
C LEU A 65 7.75 4.55 5.57
N MET A 66 6.53 4.53 5.02
CA MET A 66 5.73 5.73 4.83
C MET A 66 5.38 6.38 6.18
N ASP A 67 4.98 5.60 7.17
CA ASP A 67 4.71 6.10 8.52
C ASP A 67 5.96 6.79 9.11
N GLU A 68 7.11 6.12 9.06
CA GLU A 68 8.38 6.70 9.50
C GLU A 68 8.72 7.99 8.74
N ALA A 69 8.56 8.01 7.41
CA ALA A 69 8.84 9.19 6.59
C ALA A 69 7.94 10.38 6.95
N LEU A 70 6.63 10.16 7.10
CA LEU A 70 5.67 11.20 7.48
C LEU A 70 5.95 11.73 8.89
N GLN A 71 6.29 10.85 9.84
CA GLN A 71 6.69 11.26 11.19
C GLN A 71 7.97 12.11 11.16
N GLN A 72 8.99 11.72 10.39
CA GLN A 72 10.21 12.51 10.25
C GLN A 72 9.95 13.88 9.59
N LEU A 73 9.07 13.93 8.58
CA LEU A 73 8.68 15.20 7.96
C LEU A 73 7.95 16.12 8.94
N ARG A 74 7.03 15.58 9.76
CA ARG A 74 6.35 16.32 10.85
C ARG A 74 7.34 16.87 11.86
N LEU A 75 8.33 16.07 12.28
CA LEU A 75 9.40 16.51 13.19
C LEU A 75 10.25 17.64 12.61
N LYS A 76 10.36 17.72 11.28
CA LYS A 76 11.02 18.81 10.54
C LYS A 76 10.07 19.97 10.22
N ASN A 77 8.95 20.09 10.93
CA ASN A 77 7.95 21.16 10.81
C ASN A 77 7.19 21.19 9.47
N ASN A 78 7.15 20.09 8.73
CA ASN A 78 6.22 19.98 7.60
C ASN A 78 4.80 19.74 8.14
N ILE A 79 3.84 20.56 7.72
CA ILE A 79 2.45 20.42 8.12
C ILE A 79 1.85 19.23 7.36
N ILE A 80 1.52 18.17 8.07
CA ILE A 80 0.84 16.97 7.53
C ILE A 80 -0.37 16.71 8.44
N THR A 81 -1.58 16.92 7.94
CA THR A 81 -2.81 16.69 8.71
C THR A 81 -3.02 15.20 8.98
N GLU A 82 -3.92 14.85 9.90
CA GLU A 82 -4.26 13.44 10.14
C GLU A 82 -4.90 12.79 8.91
N ASP A 83 -5.73 13.53 8.17
CA ASP A 83 -6.35 13.02 6.94
C ASP A 83 -5.32 12.79 5.82
N GLU A 84 -4.33 13.67 5.69
CA GLU A 84 -3.19 13.48 4.76
C GLU A 84 -2.34 12.27 5.16
N TYR A 85 -2.08 12.10 6.45
CA TYR A 85 -1.34 10.96 6.98
C TYR A 85 -2.09 9.64 6.69
N ILE A 86 -3.38 9.55 7.01
CA ILE A 86 -4.20 8.38 6.72
C ILE A 86 -4.31 8.14 5.21
N GLY A 87 -4.49 9.19 4.42
CA GLY A 87 -4.57 9.14 2.96
C GLY A 87 -3.29 8.58 2.33
N ALA A 88 -2.12 9.07 2.75
CA ALA A 88 -0.83 8.60 2.26
C ALA A 88 -0.56 7.13 2.64
N LEU A 89 -0.86 6.74 3.89
CA LEU A 89 -0.74 5.34 4.33
C LEU A 89 -1.68 4.39 3.57
N SER A 90 -2.91 4.85 3.29
CA SER A 90 -3.87 4.08 2.50
C SER A 90 -3.39 3.91 1.06
N CYS A 91 -2.82 4.98 0.49
CA CYS A 91 -2.27 4.99 -0.86
C CYS A 91 -1.12 4.01 -1.01
N ILE A 92 -0.13 4.06 -0.11
CA ILE A 92 1.02 3.14 -0.16
C ILE A 92 0.64 1.70 0.17
N LEU A 93 -0.38 1.44 0.99
CA LEU A 93 -0.87 0.08 1.16
C LEU A 93 -1.45 -0.47 -0.15
N LEU A 94 -2.16 0.38 -0.90
CA LEU A 94 -2.91 -0.03 -2.08
C LEU A 94 -2.11 0.04 -3.39
N HIS A 95 -0.94 0.69 -3.44
CA HIS A 95 -0.19 0.96 -4.68
C HIS A 95 0.03 -0.31 -5.53
N ASP A 96 0.35 -1.42 -4.88
CA ASP A 96 0.68 -2.71 -5.50
C ASP A 96 -0.53 -3.67 -5.63
N THR A 97 -1.73 -3.22 -5.24
CA THR A 97 -2.92 -4.08 -5.23
C THR A 97 -3.43 -4.44 -6.60
N GLY A 98 -2.99 -3.80 -7.67
CA GLY A 98 -3.35 -4.15 -9.04
C GLY A 98 -2.62 -5.38 -9.58
N HIS A 99 -1.55 -5.83 -8.92
CA HIS A 99 -0.79 -6.96 -9.42
C HIS A 99 -1.56 -8.30 -9.33
N GLY A 100 -1.47 -9.06 -10.42
CA GLY A 100 -1.81 -10.48 -10.49
C GLY A 100 -0.60 -11.39 -10.24
N PRO A 101 -0.80 -12.72 -10.22
CA PRO A 101 0.30 -13.68 -10.16
C PRO A 101 1.20 -13.52 -11.39
N PHE A 102 2.53 -13.46 -11.20
CA PHE A 102 3.47 -13.21 -12.30
C PHE A 102 3.10 -11.99 -13.14
N SER A 103 2.65 -10.90 -12.49
CA SER A 103 2.08 -9.71 -13.13
C SER A 103 2.80 -9.27 -14.41
N HIS A 104 4.13 -9.14 -14.40
CA HIS A 104 4.87 -8.75 -15.63
C HIS A 104 4.76 -9.78 -16.75
N VAL A 105 4.76 -11.09 -16.44
CA VAL A 105 4.54 -12.14 -17.46
C VAL A 105 3.10 -12.06 -17.99
N LEU A 106 2.11 -11.86 -17.12
CA LEU A 106 0.70 -11.70 -17.54
C LEU A 106 0.50 -10.47 -18.43
N GLU A 107 1.09 -9.34 -18.04
CA GLU A 107 1.09 -8.09 -18.81
C GLU A 107 1.74 -8.26 -20.19
N HIS A 108 2.69 -9.18 -20.35
CA HIS A 108 3.31 -9.41 -21.67
C HIS A 108 2.67 -10.55 -22.48
N THR A 109 1.71 -11.30 -21.93
CA THR A 109 1.16 -12.50 -22.58
C THR A 109 -0.36 -12.51 -22.72
N LEU A 110 -1.09 -12.30 -21.63
CA LEU A 110 -2.54 -12.52 -21.56
C LEU A 110 -3.34 -11.23 -21.35
N VAL A 111 -2.74 -10.21 -20.71
CA VAL A 111 -3.40 -8.95 -20.36
C VAL A 111 -2.57 -7.76 -20.87
N THR A 112 -2.28 -7.76 -22.16
CA THR A 112 -1.28 -6.88 -22.81
C THR A 112 -1.61 -5.39 -22.86
N LYS A 113 -2.81 -5.00 -22.42
CA LYS A 113 -3.29 -3.61 -22.48
C LYS A 113 -3.70 -3.06 -21.11
N VAL A 114 -3.47 -3.79 -20.03
CA VAL A 114 -3.86 -3.34 -18.69
C VAL A 114 -2.64 -3.39 -17.78
N GLN A 115 -2.11 -2.22 -17.46
CA GLN A 115 -1.03 -2.10 -16.48
C GLN A 115 -1.59 -2.30 -15.08
N HIS A 116 -0.81 -2.91 -14.19
CA HIS A 116 -1.20 -3.10 -12.80
C HIS A 116 -1.57 -1.79 -12.10
N GLU A 117 -0.93 -0.66 -12.39
CA GLU A 117 -1.28 0.65 -11.85
C GLU A 117 -2.73 1.03 -12.16
N THR A 118 -3.20 0.75 -13.38
CA THR A 118 -4.61 0.96 -13.78
C THR A 118 -5.54 0.09 -12.94
N ILE A 119 -5.16 -1.16 -12.67
CA ILE A 119 -5.94 -2.07 -11.83
C ILE A 119 -5.94 -1.61 -10.38
N SER A 120 -4.79 -1.17 -9.85
CA SER A 120 -4.68 -0.60 -8.49
C SER A 120 -5.65 0.56 -8.33
N LEU A 121 -5.64 1.49 -9.29
CA LEU A 121 -6.55 2.63 -9.28
C LEU A 121 -8.02 2.21 -9.32
N LEU A 122 -8.39 1.26 -10.19
CA LEU A 122 -9.76 0.74 -10.26
C LEU A 122 -10.21 0.08 -8.93
N LEU A 123 -9.30 -0.63 -8.26
CA LEU A 123 -9.58 -1.23 -6.95
C LEU A 123 -9.71 -0.15 -5.85
N MET A 124 -8.90 0.91 -5.89
CA MET A 124 -9.03 2.06 -4.99
C MET A 124 -10.37 2.78 -5.20
N GLU A 125 -10.77 3.01 -6.46
CA GLU A 125 -12.07 3.63 -6.79
C GLU A 125 -13.24 2.75 -6.35
N ARG A 126 -13.10 1.43 -6.44
CA ARG A 126 -14.10 0.49 -5.93
C ARG A 126 -14.18 0.51 -4.40
N LEU A 127 -13.05 0.56 -3.71
CA LEU A 127 -12.99 0.76 -2.27
C LEU A 127 -13.64 2.08 -1.83
N ASN A 128 -13.45 3.15 -2.60
CA ASN A 128 -14.11 4.44 -2.33
C ASN A 128 -15.64 4.36 -2.46
N LYS A 129 -16.16 3.51 -3.35
CA LYS A 129 -17.61 3.25 -3.43
C LYS A 129 -18.12 2.44 -2.24
N GLU A 130 -17.33 1.50 -1.73
CA GLU A 130 -17.69 0.68 -0.57
C GLU A 130 -17.58 1.44 0.75
N TRP A 131 -16.56 2.29 0.92
CA TRP A 131 -16.35 3.16 2.07
C TRP A 131 -16.29 4.63 1.63
N PRO A 132 -17.45 5.28 1.44
CA PRO A 132 -17.52 6.66 0.95
C PRO A 132 -16.69 7.63 1.78
N ASN A 133 -16.05 8.60 1.11
CA ASN A 133 -15.26 9.69 1.66
C ASN A 133 -13.97 9.27 2.39
N GLN A 134 -13.60 7.98 2.39
CA GLN A 134 -12.40 7.50 3.08
C GLN A 134 -11.15 7.48 2.19
N PHE A 135 -11.31 7.53 0.86
CA PHE A 135 -10.21 7.37 -0.09
C PHE A 135 -9.99 8.58 -1.02
N GLU A 136 -10.72 9.67 -0.85
CA GLU A 136 -10.60 10.85 -1.73
C GLU A 136 -9.17 11.41 -1.75
N ILE A 137 -8.57 11.60 -0.57
CA ILE A 137 -7.19 12.06 -0.45
C ILE A 137 -6.22 11.04 -1.06
N CYS A 138 -6.37 9.76 -0.73
CA CYS A 138 -5.57 8.67 -1.29
C CYS A 138 -5.60 8.68 -2.83
N LEU A 139 -6.78 8.76 -3.44
CA LEU A 139 -6.96 8.79 -4.89
C LEU A 139 -6.30 10.01 -5.51
N SER A 140 -6.47 11.19 -4.91
CA SER A 140 -5.83 12.42 -5.39
C SER A 140 -4.31 12.39 -5.27
N ILE A 141 -3.76 11.79 -4.20
CA ILE A 141 -2.31 11.58 -4.04
C ILE A 141 -1.81 10.61 -5.10
N PHE A 142 -2.51 9.49 -5.33
CA PHE A 142 -2.08 8.48 -6.31
C PHE A 142 -2.05 9.03 -7.74
N LYS A 143 -2.99 9.92 -8.09
CA LYS A 143 -3.09 10.58 -9.40
C LYS A 143 -2.17 11.80 -9.56
N ASP A 144 -1.42 12.18 -8.52
CA ASP A 144 -0.65 13.44 -8.45
C ASP A 144 -1.51 14.70 -8.62
N GLU A 145 -2.76 14.64 -8.16
CA GLU A 145 -3.74 15.74 -8.22
C GLU A 145 -3.88 16.47 -6.87
N TYR A 146 -3.22 15.99 -5.81
CA TYR A 146 -3.29 16.60 -4.49
C TYR A 146 -2.32 17.80 -4.35
N PRO A 147 -2.69 18.92 -3.69
CA PRO A 147 -1.86 20.13 -3.65
C PRO A 147 -0.45 19.96 -3.07
N LYS A 148 -0.25 18.98 -2.17
CA LYS A 148 1.06 18.64 -1.60
C LYS A 148 1.72 17.51 -2.39
N HIS A 149 2.32 17.85 -3.53
CA HIS A 149 2.98 16.89 -4.44
C HIS A 149 4.02 15.98 -3.77
N PHE A 150 4.68 16.42 -2.69
CA PHE A 150 5.63 15.55 -1.98
C PHE A 150 4.97 14.28 -1.43
N LEU A 151 3.64 14.28 -1.18
CA LEU A 151 2.93 13.07 -0.76
C LEU A 151 2.85 12.05 -1.90
N HIS A 152 2.72 12.49 -3.15
CA HIS A 152 2.79 11.62 -4.33
C HIS A 152 4.20 11.04 -4.49
N GLN A 153 5.23 11.87 -4.33
CA GLN A 153 6.65 11.47 -4.42
C GLN A 153 7.07 10.41 -3.38
N LEU A 154 6.32 10.29 -2.27
CA LEU A 154 6.55 9.23 -1.29
C LEU A 154 5.92 7.89 -1.71
N VAL A 155 5.01 7.91 -2.68
CA VAL A 155 4.31 6.73 -3.21
C VAL A 155 4.96 6.22 -4.50
N SER A 156 5.32 7.12 -5.42
CA SER A 156 5.90 6.81 -6.73
C SER A 156 7.05 7.73 -7.12
#